data_AF-A0AAV7P3L2-F1
#
_entry.id   AF-A0AAV7P3L2-F1
#
_cell.length_a   1.000
_cell.length_b   1.000
_cell.length_c   1.000
_cell.angle_alpha   90.00
_cell.angle_beta   90.00
_cell.angle_gamma   90.00
#
_symmetry.space_group_name_H-M   'P 1'
#
loop_
_entity.id
_entity.type
_entity.pdbx_description
1 polymer ?
#
loop_
_entity_poly.entity_id
_entity_poly.type
_entity_poly.pdbx_seq_one_letter_code
_entity_poly.pdbx_strand_id
1 'polypeptide(L)'
;MMVKEDEVLRIAKKLDKMVSKRKTDDALDLLKELRGMAMTLELLQSTRIGMSVNAIRKQTSDEEVILLAKSLIKSWKKLLDGTEEKSEEKKSLSLPTSSLASADSKDQR
;
A
#
# COMPACT_ATOMS: atom_id res chain seq x y z
N MET A 1 7.48 24.87 10.03
CA MET A 1 8.18 23.60 10.28
C MET A 1 7.58 22.57 9.32
N MET A 2 8.12 22.44 8.11
CA MET A 2 7.59 21.58 7.01
C MET A 2 8.62 20.56 6.50
N VAL A 3 9.81 20.53 7.11
CA VAL A 3 10.98 19.82 6.55
C VAL A 3 10.74 18.32 6.40
N LYS A 4 9.95 17.72 7.29
CA LYS A 4 9.71 16.27 7.32
C LYS A 4 8.87 15.75 6.15
N GLU A 5 7.94 16.54 5.61
CA GLU A 5 7.04 16.08 4.53
C GLU A 5 7.76 16.08 3.17
N ASP A 6 8.54 17.14 2.92
CA ASP A 6 9.41 17.24 1.74
C ASP A 6 10.47 16.14 1.71
N GLU A 7 11.03 15.75 2.86
CA GLU A 7 11.97 14.63 2.96
C GLU A 7 11.32 13.30 2.55
N VAL A 8 10.10 13.02 3.03
CA VAL A 8 9.35 11.82 2.64
C VAL A 8 9.08 11.80 1.14
N LEU A 9 8.66 12.92 0.55
CA LEU A 9 8.45 13.07 -0.89
C LEU A 9 9.74 12.82 -1.68
N ARG A 10 10.87 13.32 -1.19
CA ARG A 10 12.18 13.12 -1.83
C ARG A 10 12.60 11.65 -1.81
N ILE A 11 12.41 10.97 -0.69
CA ILE A 11 12.71 9.52 -0.57
C ILE A 11 11.77 8.71 -1.45
N ALA A 12 10.48 9.03 -1.48
CA ALA A 12 9.51 8.36 -2.36
C ALA A 12 9.94 8.41 -3.83
N LYS A 13 10.29 9.60 -4.31
CA LYS A 13 10.81 9.78 -5.69
C LYS A 13 12.10 9.02 -5.92
N LYS A 14 12.99 8.95 -4.92
CA LYS A 14 14.27 8.24 -5.04
C LYS A 14 14.08 6.72 -5.09
N LEU A 15 13.19 6.18 -4.23
CA LEU A 15 12.78 4.77 -4.26
C LEU A 15 12.11 4.41 -5.59
N ASP A 16 11.23 5.24 -6.11
CA ASP A 16 10.57 5.02 -7.40
C ASP A 16 11.55 4.99 -8.58
N LYS A 17 12.53 5.90 -8.56
CA LYS A 17 13.62 5.93 -9.55
C LYS A 17 14.51 4.69 -9.46
N MET A 18 14.76 4.18 -8.27
CA MET A 18 15.51 2.93 -8.05
C MET A 18 14.77 1.72 -8.60
N VAL A 19 13.48 1.60 -8.33
CA VAL A 19 12.59 0.57 -8.89
C VAL A 19 12.59 0.59 -10.42
N SER A 20 12.53 1.79 -11.01
CA SER A 20 12.55 2.00 -12.46
C SER A 20 13.89 1.58 -13.08
N LYS A 21 15.00 1.86 -12.39
CA LYS A 21 16.35 1.51 -12.83
C LYS A 21 16.81 0.11 -12.43
N ARG A 22 15.99 -0.63 -11.65
CA ARG A 22 16.33 -1.91 -11.03
C ARG A 22 17.63 -1.88 -10.25
N LYS A 23 17.88 -0.78 -9.53
CA LYS A 23 19.06 -0.61 -8.68
C LYS A 23 18.61 -0.44 -7.24
N THR A 24 18.86 -1.45 -6.42
CA THR A 24 18.44 -1.47 -5.02
C THR A 24 19.60 -1.28 -4.04
N ASP A 25 20.77 -0.87 -4.52
CA ASP A 25 21.99 -0.74 -3.72
C ASP A 25 21.80 0.24 -2.54
N ASP A 26 21.16 1.39 -2.78
CA ASP A 26 20.87 2.41 -1.75
C ASP A 26 19.52 2.18 -1.04
N ALA A 27 18.82 1.08 -1.33
CA ALA A 27 17.47 0.86 -0.81
C ALA A 27 17.45 0.70 0.71
N LEU A 28 18.49 0.08 1.27
CA LEU A 28 18.60 -0.19 2.70
C LEU A 28 18.65 1.11 3.51
N ASP A 29 19.50 2.05 3.12
CA ASP A 29 19.62 3.36 3.77
C ASP A 29 18.32 4.15 3.67
N LEU A 30 17.70 4.17 2.50
CA LEU A 30 16.44 4.88 2.29
C LEU A 30 15.28 4.28 3.10
N LEU A 31 15.23 2.95 3.25
CA LEU A 31 14.24 2.29 4.12
C LEU A 31 14.47 2.58 5.61
N LYS A 32 15.73 2.66 6.05
CA LYS A 32 16.08 3.05 7.43
C LYS A 32 15.69 4.50 7.72
N GLU A 33 16.00 5.40 6.80
CA GLU A 33 15.64 6.82 6.90
C GLU A 33 14.11 6.97 6.96
N LEU A 34 13.40 6.23 6.11
CA LEU A 34 11.94 6.21 6.09
C LEU A 34 11.32 5.63 7.37
N ARG A 35 11.98 4.66 8.02
CA ARG A 35 11.57 4.10 9.32
C ARG A 35 11.73 5.12 10.46
N GLY A 36 12.76 5.96 10.41
CA GLY A 36 12.99 7.03 11.38
C GLY A 36 11.99 8.19 11.27
N MET A 37 11.29 8.28 10.13
CA MET A 37 10.27 9.29 9.90
C MET A 37 8.89 8.82 10.35
N ALA A 38 8.14 9.74 10.96
CA ALA A 38 6.74 9.53 11.30
C ALA A 38 5.90 9.54 10.01
N MET A 39 5.68 8.37 9.41
CA MET A 39 4.83 8.23 8.24
C MET A 39 3.35 8.39 8.63
N THR A 40 2.62 9.26 7.93
CA THR A 40 1.17 9.45 8.08
C THR A 40 0.40 8.86 6.90
N LEU A 41 -0.90 8.61 7.09
CA LEU A 41 -1.80 8.13 6.03
C LEU A 41 -1.77 9.07 4.81
N GLU A 42 -1.81 10.38 5.06
CA GLU A 42 -1.84 11.41 4.03
C GLU A 42 -0.58 11.41 3.16
N LEU A 43 0.59 11.27 3.78
CA LEU A 43 1.86 11.15 3.05
C LEU A 43 1.93 9.83 2.28
N LEU A 44 1.48 8.71 2.85
CA LEU A 44 1.46 7.42 2.18
C LEU A 44 0.59 7.44 0.91
N GLN A 45 -0.58 8.08 0.98
CA GLN A 45 -1.50 8.25 -0.15
C GLN A 45 -0.95 9.24 -1.18
N SER A 46 -0.43 10.40 -0.74
CA SER A 46 0.09 11.44 -1.63
C SER A 46 1.36 11.03 -2.36
N THR A 47 2.28 10.37 -1.67
CA THR A 47 3.58 9.94 -2.24
C THR A 47 3.51 8.60 -2.94
N ARG A 48 2.49 7.78 -2.64
CA ARG A 48 2.35 6.40 -3.11
C ARG A 48 3.56 5.50 -2.85
N ILE A 49 4.36 5.83 -1.83
CA ILE A 49 5.61 5.15 -1.49
C ILE A 49 5.44 3.66 -1.17
N GLY A 50 4.25 3.25 -0.71
CA GLY A 50 3.92 1.83 -0.47
C GLY A 50 4.10 0.95 -1.71
N MET A 51 3.86 1.49 -2.91
CA MET A 51 4.08 0.75 -4.16
C MET A 51 5.55 0.60 -4.49
N SER A 52 6.33 1.69 -4.40
CA SER A 52 7.77 1.66 -4.65
C SER A 52 8.48 0.73 -3.65
N VAL A 53 8.11 0.73 -2.37
CA VAL A 53 8.67 -0.16 -1.35
C VAL A 53 8.31 -1.63 -1.59
N ASN A 54 7.07 -1.92 -2.00
CA ASN A 54 6.69 -3.28 -2.37
C ASN A 54 7.42 -3.77 -3.63
N ALA A 55 7.71 -2.87 -4.57
CA ALA A 55 8.49 -3.19 -5.74
C ALA A 55 9.97 -3.43 -5.39
N ILE A 56 10.59 -2.60 -4.54
CA ILE A 56 11.95 -2.83 -4.03
C ILE A 56 12.04 -4.19 -3.34
N ARG A 57 11.08 -4.53 -2.47
CA ARG A 57 11.00 -5.83 -1.81
C ARG A 57 11.02 -7.02 -2.78
N LYS A 58 10.47 -6.86 -3.99
CA LYS A 58 10.44 -7.90 -5.03
C LYS A 58 11.68 -7.91 -5.92
N GLN A 59 12.41 -6.80 -6.01
CA GLN A 59 13.57 -6.64 -6.90
C GLN A 59 14.90 -6.89 -6.19
N THR A 60 14.98 -6.59 -4.89
CA THR A 60 16.17 -6.86 -4.08
C THR A 60 16.23 -8.34 -3.69
N SER A 61 17.45 -8.87 -3.60
CA SER A 61 17.74 -10.21 -3.08
C SER A 61 18.24 -10.15 -1.62
N ASP A 62 18.42 -8.96 -1.06
CA ASP A 62 18.95 -8.76 0.28
C ASP A 62 17.88 -9.00 1.34
N GLU A 63 18.09 -10.01 2.19
CA GLU A 63 17.12 -10.38 3.22
C GLU A 63 16.86 -9.22 4.20
N GLU A 64 17.88 -8.45 4.57
CA GLU A 64 17.71 -7.30 5.46
C GLU A 64 16.79 -6.23 4.85
N VAL A 65 16.96 -5.92 3.56
CA VAL A 65 16.12 -4.97 2.82
C VAL A 65 14.69 -5.49 2.73
N ILE A 66 14.52 -6.79 2.44
CA ILE A 66 13.21 -7.45 2.37
C ILE A 66 12.49 -7.37 3.73
N LEU A 67 13.18 -7.65 4.83
CA LEU A 67 12.63 -7.63 6.18
C LEU A 67 12.20 -6.21 6.59
N LEU A 68 13.05 -5.21 6.34
CA LEU A 68 12.72 -3.80 6.59
C LEU A 68 11.52 -3.35 5.77
N ALA A 69 11.49 -3.66 4.47
CA ALA A 69 10.36 -3.34 3.61
C ALA A 69 9.07 -4.03 4.08
N LYS A 70 9.11 -5.31 4.47
CA LYS A 70 7.93 -6.02 5.02
C LYS A 70 7.42 -5.37 6.31
N SER A 71 8.32 -4.95 7.20
CA SER A 71 7.95 -4.28 8.45
C SER A 71 7.24 -2.94 8.17
N LEU A 72 7.79 -2.14 7.26
CA LEU A 72 7.21 -0.86 6.85
C LEU A 72 5.82 -1.04 6.22
N ILE A 73 5.68 -1.97 5.26
CA ILE A 73 4.39 -2.27 4.61
C ILE A 73 3.35 -2.72 5.66
N LYS A 74 3.74 -3.54 6.65
CA LYS A 74 2.82 -4.02 7.70
C LYS A 74 2.36 -2.88 8.61
N SER A 75 3.27 -2.00 9.02
CA SER A 75 2.95 -0.83 9.84
C SER A 75 2.01 0.13 9.10
N TRP A 76 2.24 0.36 7.81
CA TRP A 76 1.38 1.21 6.98
C TRP A 76 0.03 0.60 6.66
N LYS A 77 -0.03 -0.72 6.41
CA LYS A 77 -1.31 -1.43 6.27
C LYS A 77 -2.16 -1.25 7.52
N LYS A 78 -1.57 -1.36 8.71
CA LYS A 78 -2.31 -1.15 9.97
C LYS A 78 -2.83 0.28 10.12
N LEU A 79 -2.13 1.29 9.58
CA LEU A 79 -2.64 2.66 9.51
C LEU A 79 -3.85 2.78 8.57
N LEU A 80 -3.90 2.02 7.47
CA LEU A 80 -5.08 1.94 6.59
C LEU A 80 -6.22 1.15 7.24
N ASP A 81 -5.95 -0.08 7.68
CA ASP A 81 -6.93 -1.02 8.25
C ASP A 81 -7.53 -0.47 9.58
N GLY A 82 -6.79 0.35 10.33
CA GLY A 82 -7.27 1.02 11.54
C GLY A 82 -8.16 2.25 11.29
N THR A 83 -8.34 2.67 10.03
CA THR A 83 -9.21 3.79 9.63
C THR A 83 -10.51 3.30 8.95
N GLU A 84 -10.71 1.99 8.85
CA GLU A 84 -11.90 1.36 8.25
C GLU A 84 -13.17 1.41 9.12
N GLU A 85 -13.30 2.37 10.04
CA GLU A 85 -14.60 2.70 10.67
C GLU A 85 -15.22 4.00 10.12
N LYS A 86 -14.57 4.72 9.20
CA LYS A 86 -15.19 5.93 8.60
C LYS A 86 -14.61 6.26 7.22
N SER A 87 -15.00 5.52 6.19
CA SER A 87 -15.19 6.04 4.82
C SER A 87 -15.65 4.92 3.88
N GLU A 88 -16.86 4.43 4.12
CA GLU A 88 -17.63 3.71 3.12
C GLU A 88 -18.38 4.72 2.25
N GLU A 89 -17.76 5.08 1.14
CA GLU A 89 -18.34 5.63 -0.09
C GLU A 89 -17.08 5.88 -0.95
N LYS A 90 -16.78 5.14 -2.01
CA LYS A 90 -17.59 5.01 -3.23
C LYS A 90 -17.16 3.71 -3.91
N LYS A 91 -17.96 2.65 -3.75
CA LYS A 91 -17.79 1.40 -4.50
C LYS A 91 -18.26 1.65 -5.93
N SER A 92 -17.28 1.78 -6.81
CA SER A 92 -17.43 1.76 -8.26
C SER A 92 -18.25 0.55 -8.72
N LEU A 93 -19.13 0.82 -9.68
CA LEU A 93 -19.99 -0.10 -10.39
C LEU A 93 -19.22 -1.29 -10.98
N SER A 94 -19.74 -2.50 -10.80
CA SER A 94 -19.66 -3.57 -11.81
C SER A 94 -20.65 -4.71 -11.51
N LEU A 95 -21.84 -4.53 -12.09
CA LEU A 95 -22.66 -5.50 -12.84
C LEU A 95 -23.47 -6.62 -12.15
N PRO A 96 -24.65 -6.95 -12.74
CA PRO A 96 -25.70 -7.78 -12.16
C PRO A 96 -25.50 -9.25 -12.55
N THR A 97 -25.82 -10.16 -11.63
CA THR A 97 -25.99 -11.59 -11.97
C THR A 97 -27.10 -12.13 -11.08
N SER A 98 -28.28 -12.32 -11.66
CA SER A 98 -28.80 -13.64 -12.03
C SER A 98 -29.46 -14.34 -10.84
N SER A 99 -30.73 -14.04 -10.64
CA SER A 99 -31.66 -14.95 -9.98
C SER A 99 -32.58 -15.53 -11.06
N LEU A 100 -32.05 -16.57 -11.71
CA LEU A 100 -32.79 -17.52 -12.50
C LEU A 100 -33.84 -18.22 -11.64
N ALA A 101 -34.96 -18.48 -12.29
CA ALA A 101 -36.15 -19.14 -11.79
C ALA A 101 -35.87 -20.50 -11.11
N SER A 102 -36.68 -20.80 -10.11
CA SER A 102 -37.07 -22.17 -9.79
C SER A 102 -38.51 -22.15 -9.29
N ALA A 103 -39.39 -22.63 -10.15
CA ALA A 103 -40.75 -23.01 -9.82
C ALA A 103 -40.69 -24.28 -8.97
N ASP A 104 -41.39 -24.31 -7.84
CA ASP A 104 -41.83 -25.56 -7.24
C ASP A 104 -43.23 -25.36 -6.66
N SER A 105 -44.20 -26.01 -7.31
CA SER A 105 -45.62 -25.96 -7.03
C SER A 105 -45.93 -26.66 -5.71
N LYS A 106 -46.52 -25.92 -4.77
CA LYS A 106 -47.04 -26.49 -3.52
C LYS A 106 -48.46 -27.02 -3.74
N ASP A 107 -48.54 -28.34 -3.85
CA ASP A 107 -49.73 -29.14 -3.59
C ASP A 107 -50.17 -28.96 -2.13
N GLN A 108 -51.37 -28.40 -1.90
CA GLN A 108 -52.26 -28.80 -0.81
C GLN A 108 -53.63 -28.10 -0.85
N ARG A 109 -54.65 -28.95 -1.03
CA ARG A 109 -56.06 -28.82 -0.59
C ARG A 109 -57.08 -28.19 -1.54
#